data_AF-A0A0S7BHM1-F1
#
_entry.id   AF-A0A0S7BHM1-F1
#
_cell.length_a   1.000
_cell.length_b   1.000
_cell.length_c   1.000
_cell.angle_alpha   90.00
_cell.angle_beta   90.00
_cell.angle_gamma   90.00
#
_symmetry.space_group_name_H-M   'P 1'
#
loop_
_entity.id
_entity.type
_entity.pdbx_description
1 polymer ?
#
loop_
_entity_poly.entity_id
_entity_poly.type
_entity_poly.pdbx_seq_one_letter_code
_entity_poly.pdbx_strand_id
1 'polypeptide(L)'
;MVLMTYFLIGSIDNRKVGMQIPENLESLINFLLMNIQSDPHHNFSAQKRQEIYEAFGPRTDHQAARARGWLAVITARHVLSIFEQALPDENHPRKLIEMAEATLRGKFSVEEAIREAAEGHEISGRLWGHEETEVTWNAYLAGTAAHRALAEAAGVDPFMRISWIRASDSPDQGGQPIPFDQLPDEKLAEWLGDTAAAAAVAHAYDSDQLKSDPQKLLEFWRWWLKDAITAAWNCMEANDDC
;
A
#
# COMPACT_ATOMS: atom_id res chain seq x y z
N MET A 1 5.82 19.28 67.01
CA MET A 1 4.49 19.61 66.47
C MET A 1 4.63 19.70 64.96
N VAL A 2 3.81 18.95 64.24
CA VAL A 2 4.02 18.44 62.87
C VAL A 2 3.97 19.56 61.82
N LEU A 3 5.00 19.64 60.96
CA LEU A 3 4.96 20.39 59.70
C LEU A 3 4.54 19.41 58.59
N MET A 4 3.32 19.59 58.09
CA MET A 4 2.74 18.80 57.00
C MET A 4 3.03 19.51 55.68
N THR A 5 3.99 19.01 54.91
CA THR A 5 4.33 19.51 53.57
C THR A 5 3.45 18.80 52.54
N TYR A 6 2.50 19.51 51.95
CA TYR A 6 1.71 19.00 50.83
C TYR A 6 2.55 19.03 49.55
N PHE A 7 2.94 17.86 49.04
CA PHE A 7 3.40 17.68 47.68
C PHE A 7 2.18 17.53 46.75
N LEU A 8 1.91 18.55 45.94
CA LEU A 8 1.04 18.45 44.78
C LEU A 8 1.82 17.73 43.67
N ILE A 9 1.59 16.42 43.52
CA ILE A 9 1.99 15.69 42.31
C ILE A 9 0.99 16.09 41.23
N GLY A 10 1.42 16.96 40.32
CA GLY A 10 0.73 17.22 39.07
C GLY A 10 0.60 15.91 38.30
N SER A 11 -0.64 15.46 38.10
CA SER A 11 -0.97 14.38 37.17
C SER A 11 -0.60 14.84 35.76
N ILE A 12 0.52 14.34 35.23
CA ILE A 12 0.84 14.46 33.81
C ILE A 12 -0.18 13.59 33.08
N ASP A 13 -1.19 14.26 32.54
CA ASP A 13 -2.20 13.68 31.66
C ASP A 13 -1.52 13.31 30.34
N ASN A 14 -0.93 12.11 30.28
CA ASN A 14 -0.38 11.48 29.08
C ASN A 14 -1.52 10.99 28.16
N ARG A 15 -2.45 11.88 27.82
CA ARG A 15 -3.30 11.67 26.66
C ARG A 15 -2.39 11.71 25.44
N LYS A 16 -2.10 10.54 24.87
CA LYS A 16 -1.79 10.42 23.43
C LYS A 16 -2.87 11.24 22.73
N VAL A 17 -2.57 12.47 22.34
CA VAL A 17 -3.41 13.24 21.44
C VAL A 17 -3.44 12.38 20.19
N GLY A 18 -4.56 11.71 19.92
CA GLY A 18 -4.75 11.02 18.67
C GLY A 18 -4.56 12.05 17.58
N MET A 19 -3.43 11.98 16.87
CA MET A 19 -3.08 13.00 15.91
C MET A 19 -4.03 12.86 14.72
N GLN A 20 -4.75 13.95 14.44
CA GLN A 20 -5.66 14.02 13.31
C GLN A 20 -4.84 14.25 12.03
N ILE A 21 -5.24 13.56 10.96
CA ILE A 21 -4.73 13.82 9.61
C ILE A 21 -5.10 15.25 9.17
N PRO A 22 -4.40 15.85 8.19
CA PRO A 22 -4.74 17.18 7.69
C PRO A 22 -6.18 17.26 7.17
N GLU A 23 -6.90 18.36 7.45
CA GLU A 23 -8.31 18.53 7.07
C GLU A 23 -8.55 18.38 5.55
N ASN A 24 -7.58 18.78 4.73
CA ASN A 24 -7.64 18.61 3.27
C ASN A 24 -7.60 17.13 2.88
N LEU A 25 -6.77 16.32 3.56
CA LEU A 25 -6.69 14.88 3.35
C LEU A 25 -7.96 14.18 3.84
N GLU A 26 -8.50 14.58 5.00
CA GLU A 26 -9.76 14.05 5.52
C GLU A 26 -10.93 14.36 4.56
N SER A 27 -11.02 15.59 4.06
CA SER A 27 -12.03 16.00 3.09
C SER A 27 -11.93 15.20 1.78
N LEU A 28 -10.71 14.98 1.29
CA LEU A 28 -10.45 14.16 0.11
C LEU A 28 -10.87 12.70 0.33
N ILE A 29 -10.50 12.10 1.46
CA ILE A 29 -10.91 10.73 1.84
C ILE A 29 -12.43 10.60 1.83
N ASN A 30 -13.14 11.53 2.47
CA ASN A 30 -14.60 11.52 2.54
C ASN A 30 -15.24 11.62 1.14
N PHE A 31 -14.71 12.48 0.27
CA PHE A 31 -15.16 12.59 -1.11
C PHE A 31 -14.93 11.30 -1.90
N LEU A 32 -13.73 10.71 -1.81
CA LEU A 32 -13.37 9.49 -2.53
C LEU A 32 -14.18 8.27 -2.04
N LEU A 33 -14.48 8.19 -0.74
CA LEU A 33 -15.36 7.17 -0.17
C LEU A 33 -16.77 7.22 -0.74
N MET A 34 -17.34 8.40 -0.96
CA MET A 34 -18.66 8.53 -1.60
C MET A 34 -18.59 8.07 -3.06
N ASN A 35 -17.55 8.48 -3.79
CA ASN A 35 -17.38 8.14 -5.19
C ASN A 35 -17.26 6.62 -5.41
N ILE A 36 -16.43 5.94 -4.63
CA ILE A 36 -16.21 4.50 -4.81
C ILE A 36 -17.46 3.68 -4.45
N GLN A 37 -18.26 4.13 -3.48
CA GLN A 37 -19.52 3.50 -3.13
C GLN A 37 -20.57 3.62 -4.24
N SER A 38 -20.50 4.68 -5.03
CA SER A 38 -21.41 4.91 -6.16
C SER A 38 -21.00 4.20 -7.45
N ASP A 39 -19.76 3.72 -7.54
CA ASP A 39 -19.26 2.95 -8.68
C ASP A 39 -19.76 1.50 -8.60
N PRO A 40 -20.51 0.97 -9.59
CA PRO A 40 -21.01 -0.40 -9.57
C PRO A 40 -19.95 -1.49 -9.48
N HIS A 41 -18.71 -1.18 -9.91
CA HIS A 41 -17.57 -2.09 -9.87
C HIS A 41 -16.60 -1.76 -8.73
N HIS A 42 -16.84 -0.65 -8.00
CA HIS A 42 -16.01 -0.19 -6.90
C HIS A 42 -14.53 -0.04 -7.26
N ASN A 43 -14.24 0.28 -8.54
CA ASN A 43 -12.89 0.52 -9.01
C ASN A 43 -12.34 1.81 -8.40
N PHE A 44 -11.08 1.80 -8.02
CA PHE A 44 -10.42 2.99 -7.51
C PHE A 44 -9.27 3.41 -8.41
N SER A 45 -9.49 4.38 -9.30
CA SER A 45 -8.48 4.73 -10.29
C SER A 45 -7.15 5.17 -9.67
N ALA A 46 -6.04 4.85 -10.34
CA ALA A 46 -4.72 5.25 -9.90
C ALA A 46 -4.52 6.78 -9.83
N GLN A 47 -5.27 7.56 -10.61
CA GLN A 47 -5.30 9.03 -10.46
C GLN A 47 -5.79 9.44 -9.06
N LYS A 48 -6.88 8.84 -8.58
CA LYS A 48 -7.41 9.13 -7.23
C LYS A 48 -6.43 8.70 -6.14
N ARG A 49 -5.70 7.59 -6.34
CA ARG A 49 -4.63 7.16 -5.43
C ARG A 49 -3.46 8.14 -5.45
N GLN A 50 -3.09 8.65 -6.62
CA GLN A 50 -2.06 9.69 -6.74
C GLN A 50 -2.46 10.99 -6.01
N GLU A 51 -3.73 11.41 -6.12
CA GLU A 51 -4.24 12.58 -5.39
C GLU A 51 -4.07 12.42 -3.87
N ILE A 52 -4.29 11.22 -3.32
CA ILE A 52 -4.00 10.90 -1.91
C ILE A 52 -2.50 11.00 -1.60
N TYR A 53 -1.65 10.46 -2.48
CA TYR A 53 -0.20 10.51 -2.30
C TYR A 53 0.32 11.96 -2.28
N GLU A 54 -0.24 12.82 -3.12
CA GLU A 54 0.08 14.25 -3.19
C GLU A 54 -0.48 15.03 -1.99
N ALA A 55 -1.63 14.61 -1.45
CA ALA A 55 -2.24 15.21 -0.27
C ALA A 55 -1.43 14.98 1.02
N PHE A 56 -0.57 13.96 1.08
CA PHE A 56 0.42 13.82 2.17
C PHE A 56 1.47 14.94 2.17
N GLY A 57 1.75 15.56 1.02
CA GLY A 57 2.77 16.59 0.86
C GLY A 57 3.64 16.40 -0.38
N PRO A 58 4.49 17.38 -0.72
CA PRO A 58 5.30 17.34 -1.93
C PRO A 58 6.30 16.18 -1.92
N ARG A 59 6.76 15.78 -3.11
CA ARG A 59 7.71 14.66 -3.27
C ARG A 59 9.08 14.93 -2.64
N THR A 60 9.43 16.21 -2.49
CA THR A 60 10.67 16.65 -1.84
C THR A 60 10.59 16.64 -0.31
N ASP A 61 9.40 16.44 0.25
CA ASP A 61 9.21 16.36 1.70
C ASP A 61 9.47 14.93 2.19
N HIS A 62 10.49 14.80 3.03
CA HIS A 62 10.90 13.53 3.63
C HIS A 62 9.83 12.94 4.55
N GLN A 63 9.06 13.76 5.27
CA GLN A 63 7.98 13.27 6.12
C GLN A 63 6.87 12.70 5.24
N ALA A 64 6.40 13.46 4.25
CA ALA A 64 5.40 12.98 3.29
C ALA A 64 5.85 11.69 2.58
N ALA A 65 7.13 11.57 2.21
CA ALA A 65 7.69 10.35 1.63
C ALA A 65 7.61 9.16 2.60
N ARG A 66 7.93 9.39 3.87
CA ARG A 66 7.84 8.37 4.93
C ARG A 66 6.39 7.93 5.19
N ALA A 67 5.41 8.85 5.16
CA ALA A 67 3.98 8.49 5.27
C ALA A 67 3.53 7.59 4.11
N ARG A 68 3.91 7.93 2.87
CA ARG A 68 3.61 7.11 1.69
C ARG A 68 4.23 5.70 1.80
N GLY A 69 5.48 5.61 2.23
CA GLY A 69 6.13 4.31 2.46
C GLY A 69 5.44 3.49 3.55
N TRP A 70 5.04 4.10 4.67
CA TRP A 70 4.27 3.41 5.71
C TRP A 70 2.90 2.96 5.21
N LEU A 71 2.23 3.75 4.37
CA LEU A 71 0.97 3.34 3.75
C LEU A 71 1.17 2.08 2.90
N ALA A 72 2.24 2.02 2.12
CA ALA A 72 2.58 0.83 1.34
C ALA A 72 2.83 -0.39 2.24
N VAL A 73 3.64 -0.26 3.30
CA VAL A 73 3.91 -1.33 4.27
C VAL A 73 2.63 -1.86 4.93
N ILE A 74 1.78 -0.97 5.45
CA ILE A 74 0.51 -1.34 6.09
C ILE A 74 -0.40 -2.07 5.09
N THR A 75 -0.40 -1.59 3.85
CA THR A 75 -1.19 -2.18 2.76
C THR A 75 -0.72 -3.58 2.41
N ALA A 76 0.59 -3.81 2.28
CA ALA A 76 1.14 -5.14 2.01
C ALA A 76 0.91 -6.11 3.18
N ARG A 77 1.09 -5.66 4.44
CA ARG A 77 0.80 -6.47 5.64
C ARG A 77 -0.65 -6.97 5.67
N HIS A 78 -1.60 -6.16 5.20
CA HIS A 78 -3.02 -6.53 5.19
C HIS A 78 -3.31 -7.78 4.37
N VAL A 79 -2.54 -8.02 3.30
CA VAL A 79 -2.74 -9.16 2.40
C VAL A 79 -1.68 -10.26 2.55
N LEU A 80 -0.66 -10.06 3.38
CA LEU A 80 0.44 -11.02 3.56
C LEU A 80 -0.05 -12.42 3.90
N SER A 81 -1.06 -12.54 4.77
CA SER A 81 -1.61 -13.84 5.18
C SER A 81 -2.16 -14.68 4.01
N ILE A 82 -2.57 -14.04 2.90
CA ILE A 82 -3.03 -14.74 1.69
C ILE A 82 -1.85 -15.51 1.06
N PHE A 83 -0.68 -14.87 0.97
CA PHE A 83 0.53 -15.50 0.47
C PHE A 83 0.97 -16.65 1.38
N GLU A 84 1.04 -16.40 2.70
CA GLU A 84 1.56 -17.39 3.67
C GLU A 84 0.66 -18.61 3.83
N GLN A 85 -0.64 -18.47 3.60
CA GLN A 85 -1.55 -19.62 3.58
C GLN A 85 -1.36 -20.47 2.31
N ALA A 86 -1.06 -19.83 1.18
CA ALA A 86 -0.82 -20.54 -0.08
C ALA A 86 0.56 -21.22 -0.12
N LEU A 87 1.59 -20.54 0.41
CA LEU A 87 2.98 -20.98 0.38
C LEU A 87 3.62 -20.84 1.78
N PRO A 88 3.30 -21.75 2.73
CA PRO A 88 3.69 -21.59 4.14
C PRO A 88 5.19 -21.70 4.41
N ASP A 89 5.93 -22.37 3.53
CA ASP A 89 7.39 -22.50 3.64
C ASP A 89 8.13 -21.28 3.04
N GLU A 90 7.43 -20.45 2.26
CA GLU A 90 8.00 -19.29 1.59
C GLU A 90 7.86 -18.02 2.44
N ASN A 91 9.01 -17.50 2.86
CA ASN A 91 9.08 -16.33 3.75
C ASN A 91 9.49 -15.05 3.04
N HIS A 92 9.67 -15.09 1.71
CA HIS A 92 10.26 -13.97 0.98
C HIS A 92 9.41 -12.69 1.03
N PRO A 93 8.08 -12.71 0.82
CA PRO A 93 7.25 -11.50 0.97
C PRO A 93 7.28 -10.89 2.37
N ARG A 94 7.31 -11.71 3.43
CA ARG A 94 7.48 -11.22 4.80
C ARG A 94 8.80 -10.48 4.97
N LYS A 95 9.91 -11.04 4.47
CA LYS A 95 11.24 -10.39 4.50
C LYS A 95 11.24 -9.06 3.77
N LEU A 96 10.59 -8.96 2.61
CA LEU A 96 10.48 -7.71 1.85
C LEU A 96 9.75 -6.61 2.66
N ILE A 97 8.65 -6.97 3.35
CA ILE A 97 7.93 -6.05 4.24
C ILE A 97 8.82 -5.63 5.43
N GLU A 98 9.53 -6.57 6.05
CA GLU A 98 10.46 -6.27 7.15
C GLU A 98 11.60 -5.34 6.72
N MET A 99 12.14 -5.54 5.51
CA MET A 99 13.12 -4.63 4.90
C MET A 99 12.53 -3.25 4.62
N ALA A 100 11.28 -3.18 4.15
CA ALA A 100 10.59 -1.91 3.87
C ALA A 100 10.44 -1.09 5.16
N GLU A 101 10.01 -1.73 6.24
CA GLU A 101 9.95 -1.12 7.56
C GLU A 101 11.32 -0.71 8.09
N ALA A 102 12.33 -1.58 7.96
CA ALA A 102 13.69 -1.26 8.38
C ALA A 102 14.23 -0.05 7.60
N THR A 103 13.92 0.05 6.30
CA THR A 103 14.27 1.20 5.46
C THR A 103 13.62 2.47 5.99
N LEU A 104 12.30 2.44 6.25
CA LEU A 104 11.59 3.57 6.83
C LEU A 104 12.15 3.95 8.20
N ARG A 105 12.53 3.00 9.04
CA ARG A 105 13.16 3.28 10.35
C ARG A 105 14.64 3.68 10.26
N GLY A 106 15.22 3.78 9.06
CA GLY A 106 16.64 4.11 8.86
C GLY A 106 17.62 3.01 9.30
N LYS A 107 17.14 1.77 9.43
CA LYS A 107 17.90 0.57 9.84
C LYS A 107 18.35 -0.30 8.66
N PHE A 108 17.88 0.03 7.46
CA PHE A 108 18.27 -0.61 6.19
C PHE A 108 18.55 0.47 5.15
N SER A 109 19.57 0.28 4.30
CA SER A 109 19.95 1.28 3.31
C SER A 109 18.89 1.39 2.20
N VAL A 110 18.62 2.61 1.76
CA VAL A 110 17.72 2.89 0.64
C VAL A 110 18.26 2.28 -0.65
N GLU A 111 19.57 2.36 -0.88
CA GLU A 111 20.22 1.77 -2.06
C GLU A 111 20.09 0.24 -2.05
N GLU A 112 20.26 -0.39 -0.89
CA GLU A 112 20.06 -1.83 -0.74
C GLU A 112 18.58 -2.20 -0.94
N ALA A 113 17.65 -1.43 -0.39
CA ALA A 113 16.21 -1.63 -0.60
C ALA A 113 15.81 -1.54 -2.07
N ILE A 114 16.38 -0.60 -2.83
CA ILE A 114 16.13 -0.47 -4.28
C ILE A 114 16.65 -1.71 -5.02
N ARG A 115 17.84 -2.21 -4.66
CA ARG A 115 18.41 -3.41 -5.28
C ARG A 115 17.58 -4.67 -4.96
N GLU A 116 17.22 -4.86 -3.69
CA GLU A 116 16.36 -5.98 -3.27
C GLU A 116 14.98 -5.90 -3.93
N ALA A 117 14.41 -4.70 -4.08
CA ALA A 117 13.20 -4.52 -4.86
C ALA A 117 13.43 -4.85 -6.35
N ALA A 118 14.55 -4.48 -6.96
CA ALA A 118 14.82 -4.86 -8.35
C ALA A 118 14.91 -6.39 -8.52
N GLU A 119 15.57 -7.09 -7.60
CA GLU A 119 15.66 -8.56 -7.60
C GLU A 119 14.30 -9.23 -7.31
N GLY A 120 13.53 -8.68 -6.36
CA GLY A 120 12.19 -9.13 -6.04
C GLY A 120 11.22 -9.02 -7.24
N HIS A 121 11.44 -8.07 -8.15
CA HIS A 121 10.68 -7.99 -9.39
C HIS A 121 10.93 -9.21 -10.29
N GLU A 122 12.19 -9.65 -10.40
CA GLU A 122 12.55 -10.84 -11.18
C GLU A 122 12.04 -12.14 -10.53
N ILE A 123 12.01 -12.20 -9.21
CA ILE A 123 11.50 -13.35 -8.45
C ILE A 123 9.98 -13.41 -8.57
N SER A 124 9.29 -12.28 -8.38
CA SER A 124 7.84 -12.17 -8.61
C SER A 124 7.52 -12.57 -10.06
N GLY A 125 8.22 -12.04 -11.06
CA GLY A 125 8.02 -12.41 -12.46
C GLY A 125 8.25 -13.90 -12.79
N ARG A 126 8.94 -14.63 -11.90
CA ARG A 126 9.12 -16.09 -11.94
C ARG A 126 8.24 -16.82 -10.93
N LEU A 127 7.09 -16.23 -10.59
CA LEU A 127 6.11 -16.82 -9.67
C LEU A 127 6.73 -17.25 -8.33
N TRP A 128 7.64 -16.44 -7.81
CA TRP A 128 8.34 -16.71 -6.55
C TRP A 128 9.19 -17.98 -6.57
N GLY A 129 9.60 -18.44 -7.76
CA GLY A 129 10.37 -19.67 -7.95
C GLY A 129 9.51 -20.94 -8.07
N HIS A 130 8.20 -20.79 -8.18
CA HIS A 130 7.24 -21.89 -8.26
C HIS A 130 6.65 -22.04 -9.68
N GLU A 131 6.03 -23.20 -9.91
CA GLU A 131 5.26 -23.45 -11.13
C GLU A 131 3.92 -22.69 -11.10
N GLU A 132 3.37 -22.34 -12.27
CA GLU A 132 2.09 -21.60 -12.39
C GLU A 132 0.92 -22.31 -11.69
N THR A 133 0.95 -23.64 -11.63
CA THR A 133 -0.07 -24.44 -10.95
C THR A 133 0.02 -24.41 -9.43
N GLU A 134 1.14 -23.96 -8.86
CA GLU A 134 1.40 -23.96 -7.43
C GLU A 134 1.00 -22.64 -6.75
N VAL A 135 0.91 -21.55 -7.52
CA VAL A 135 0.66 -20.21 -6.98
C VAL A 135 -0.68 -19.69 -7.46
N THR A 136 -1.63 -19.55 -6.54
CA THR A 136 -2.89 -18.88 -6.84
C THR A 136 -2.66 -17.41 -7.17
N TRP A 137 -3.46 -16.85 -8.07
CA TRP A 137 -3.28 -15.47 -8.54
C TRP A 137 -3.30 -14.44 -7.40
N ASN A 138 -4.16 -14.63 -6.39
CA ASN A 138 -4.21 -13.78 -5.21
C ASN A 138 -2.96 -13.87 -4.33
N ALA A 139 -2.36 -15.06 -4.19
CA ALA A 139 -1.09 -15.22 -3.50
C ALA A 139 0.02 -14.49 -4.28
N TYR A 140 0.11 -14.70 -5.59
CA TYR A 140 1.05 -13.98 -6.45
C TYR A 140 0.94 -12.45 -6.27
N LEU A 141 -0.27 -11.90 -6.28
CA LEU A 141 -0.52 -10.48 -6.09
C LEU A 141 -0.22 -9.99 -4.65
N ALA A 142 -0.47 -10.81 -3.62
CA ALA A 142 -0.09 -10.48 -2.25
C ALA A 142 1.44 -10.39 -2.10
N GLY A 143 2.19 -11.30 -2.73
CA GLY A 143 3.65 -11.20 -2.83
C GLY A 143 4.09 -9.96 -3.60
N THR A 144 3.40 -9.63 -4.70
CA THR A 144 3.66 -8.43 -5.50
C THR A 144 3.45 -7.15 -4.67
N ALA A 145 2.45 -7.13 -3.79
CA ALA A 145 2.23 -6.02 -2.86
C ALA A 145 3.41 -5.85 -1.89
N ALA A 146 3.96 -6.94 -1.34
CA ALA A 146 5.15 -6.88 -0.48
C ALA A 146 6.38 -6.33 -1.21
N HIS A 147 6.58 -6.76 -2.45
CA HIS A 147 7.64 -6.24 -3.32
C HIS A 147 7.49 -4.74 -3.60
N ARG A 148 6.31 -4.28 -3.99
CA ARG A 148 6.03 -2.86 -4.24
C ARG A 148 6.18 -2.02 -2.97
N ALA A 149 5.83 -2.57 -1.80
CA ALA A 149 6.00 -1.88 -0.53
C ALA A 149 7.47 -1.56 -0.23
N LEU A 150 8.39 -2.47 -0.53
CA LEU A 150 9.82 -2.20 -0.39
C LEU A 150 10.29 -1.09 -1.33
N ALA A 151 9.86 -1.12 -2.60
CA ALA A 151 10.20 -0.07 -3.56
C ALA A 151 9.68 1.31 -3.12
N GLU A 152 8.42 1.39 -2.70
CA GLU A 152 7.81 2.64 -2.23
C GLU A 152 8.44 3.14 -0.92
N ALA A 153 8.76 2.24 0.02
CA ALA A 153 9.49 2.57 1.23
C ALA A 153 10.89 3.14 0.94
N ALA A 154 11.52 2.70 -0.14
CA ALA A 154 12.79 3.24 -0.65
C ALA A 154 12.63 4.55 -1.44
N GLY A 155 11.41 5.09 -1.53
CA GLY A 155 11.13 6.35 -2.22
C GLY A 155 10.92 6.23 -3.73
N VAL A 156 10.77 5.02 -4.26
CA VAL A 156 10.38 4.82 -5.66
C VAL A 156 8.93 5.26 -5.82
N ASP A 157 8.69 6.23 -6.70
CA ASP A 157 7.33 6.68 -7.02
C ASP A 157 6.62 5.64 -7.90
N PRO A 158 5.54 4.99 -7.42
CA PRO A 158 4.82 3.99 -8.19
C PRO A 158 4.07 4.62 -9.38
N PHE A 159 3.87 5.94 -9.37
CA PHE A 159 3.16 6.68 -10.40
C PHE A 159 4.09 7.22 -11.51
N MET A 160 5.42 7.14 -11.37
CA MET A 160 6.34 7.72 -12.36
C MET A 160 6.23 7.12 -13.76
N ARG A 161 5.84 5.84 -13.87
CA ARG A 161 5.71 5.14 -15.16
C ARG A 161 4.38 5.39 -15.86
N ILE A 162 3.43 6.02 -15.18
CA ILE A 162 2.05 6.20 -15.66
C ILE A 162 1.98 7.14 -16.85
N SER A 163 2.79 8.20 -16.85
CA SER A 163 2.82 9.17 -17.96
C SER A 163 3.43 8.61 -19.24
N TRP A 164 4.14 7.47 -19.17
CA TRP A 164 4.88 6.88 -20.29
C TRP A 164 4.13 5.78 -21.00
N ILE A 165 3.10 5.21 -20.37
CA ILE A 165 2.42 4.03 -20.91
C ILE A 165 1.19 4.50 -21.67
N ARG A 166 1.42 4.71 -22.97
CA ARG A 166 0.32 4.70 -23.93
C ARG A 166 -0.17 3.26 -23.97
N ALA A 167 -1.47 3.05 -23.85
CA ALA A 167 -2.10 1.73 -23.91
C ALA A 167 -1.99 1.02 -25.29
N SER A 168 -0.95 1.33 -26.07
CA SER A 168 -0.52 0.65 -27.29
C SER A 168 0.45 -0.51 -27.05
N ASP A 169 0.99 -0.67 -25.83
CA ASP A 169 1.99 -1.71 -25.54
C ASP A 169 1.37 -3.08 -25.17
N SER A 170 0.04 -3.23 -25.31
CA SER A 170 -0.60 -4.56 -25.29
C SER A 170 -0.41 -5.20 -26.67
N PRO A 171 0.43 -6.23 -26.83
CA PRO A 171 0.78 -6.76 -28.16
C PRO A 171 -0.40 -7.41 -28.92
N ASP A 172 -1.50 -7.73 -28.22
CA ASP A 172 -2.42 -8.76 -28.71
C ASP A 172 -3.78 -8.30 -29.20
N GLN A 173 -4.18 -7.02 -29.06
CA GLN A 173 -5.52 -6.63 -29.49
C GLN A 173 -5.48 -5.22 -30.08
N GLY A 174 -5.90 -5.09 -31.34
CA GLY A 174 -6.10 -3.81 -32.04
C GLY A 174 -7.20 -2.92 -31.44
N GLY A 175 -7.32 -2.90 -30.11
CA GLY A 175 -8.17 -2.02 -29.33
C GLY A 175 -7.59 -0.61 -29.27
N GLN A 176 -8.49 0.34 -29.03
CA GLN A 176 -8.08 1.71 -28.74
C GLN A 176 -7.29 1.74 -27.42
N PRO A 177 -6.26 2.59 -27.30
CA PRO A 177 -5.56 2.78 -26.04
C PRO A 177 -6.57 3.15 -24.94
N ILE A 178 -6.67 2.34 -23.89
CA ILE A 178 -7.44 2.70 -22.69
C ILE A 178 -6.60 3.71 -21.90
N PRO A 179 -7.13 4.92 -21.62
CA PRO A 179 -6.46 5.87 -20.73
C PRO A 179 -6.14 5.22 -19.39
N PHE A 180 -4.96 5.49 -18.84
CA PHE A 180 -4.48 4.84 -17.63
C PHE A 180 -5.42 5.06 -16.42
N ASP A 181 -6.04 6.24 -16.33
CA ASP A 181 -7.05 6.60 -15.33
C ASP A 181 -8.35 5.79 -15.45
N GLN A 182 -8.54 5.06 -16.55
CA GLN A 182 -9.68 4.19 -16.82
C GLN A 182 -9.30 2.70 -16.73
N LEU A 183 -8.05 2.36 -16.42
CA LEU A 183 -7.67 0.96 -16.22
C LEU A 183 -8.34 0.41 -14.95
N PRO A 184 -8.92 -0.80 -15.02
CA PRO A 184 -9.48 -1.47 -13.85
C PRO A 184 -8.35 -1.89 -12.90
N ASP A 185 -8.70 -2.11 -11.63
CA ASP A 185 -7.73 -2.44 -10.59
C ASP A 185 -6.93 -3.71 -10.91
N GLU A 186 -7.52 -4.70 -11.58
CA GLU A 186 -6.82 -5.92 -12.03
C GLU A 186 -5.66 -5.61 -12.97
N LYS A 187 -5.84 -4.67 -13.90
CA LYS A 187 -4.79 -4.29 -14.85
C LYS A 187 -3.69 -3.47 -14.18
N LEU A 188 -4.06 -2.65 -13.20
CA LEU A 188 -3.11 -1.92 -12.37
C LEU A 188 -2.31 -2.86 -11.44
N ALA A 189 -2.96 -3.88 -10.90
CA ALA A 189 -2.30 -4.90 -10.11
C ALA A 189 -1.28 -5.70 -10.95
N GLU A 190 -1.67 -6.12 -12.16
CA GLU A 190 -0.86 -6.96 -13.03
C GLU A 190 0.35 -6.22 -13.62
N TRP A 191 0.14 -5.05 -14.20
CA TRP A 191 1.16 -4.40 -15.03
C TRP A 191 1.88 -3.27 -14.30
N LEU A 192 1.10 -2.39 -13.67
CA LEU A 192 1.55 -1.06 -13.28
C LEU A 192 0.72 -0.53 -12.13
N GLY A 193 1.33 -0.33 -10.98
CA GLY A 193 0.62 0.32 -9.90
C GLY A 193 1.44 0.39 -8.64
N ASP A 194 0.83 1.08 -7.70
CA ASP A 194 1.20 1.09 -6.30
C ASP A 194 0.90 -0.25 -5.63
N THR A 195 1.39 -0.38 -4.41
CA THR A 195 1.15 -1.50 -3.51
C THR A 195 -0.34 -1.73 -3.27
N ALA A 196 -1.13 -0.65 -3.20
CA ALA A 196 -2.57 -0.75 -2.96
C ALA A 196 -3.32 -1.41 -4.10
N ALA A 197 -2.94 -1.20 -5.36
CA ALA A 197 -3.55 -1.90 -6.50
C ALA A 197 -3.39 -3.42 -6.38
N ALA A 198 -2.16 -3.88 -6.13
CA ALA A 198 -1.87 -5.30 -6.00
C ALA A 198 -2.58 -5.92 -4.79
N ALA A 199 -2.58 -5.23 -3.64
CA ALA A 199 -3.25 -5.68 -2.44
C ALA A 199 -4.78 -5.71 -2.58
N ALA A 200 -5.39 -4.72 -3.23
CA ALA A 200 -6.84 -4.68 -3.44
C ALA A 200 -7.32 -5.91 -4.22
N VAL A 201 -6.64 -6.21 -5.32
CA VAL A 201 -6.98 -7.36 -6.16
C VAL A 201 -6.64 -8.67 -5.44
N ALA A 202 -5.50 -8.76 -4.75
CA ALA A 202 -5.19 -9.94 -3.93
C ALA A 202 -6.29 -10.23 -2.88
N HIS A 203 -6.79 -9.19 -2.21
CA HIS A 203 -7.87 -9.30 -1.22
C HIS A 203 -9.20 -9.73 -1.85
N ALA A 204 -9.54 -9.15 -3.00
CA ALA A 204 -10.84 -9.32 -3.62
C ALA A 204 -10.97 -10.52 -4.56
N TYR A 205 -9.85 -11.08 -5.02
CA TYR A 205 -9.86 -12.14 -6.01
C TYR A 205 -10.51 -13.42 -5.48
N ASP A 206 -11.47 -13.92 -6.26
CA ASP A 206 -12.15 -15.20 -6.07
C ASP A 206 -11.53 -16.23 -7.02
N SER A 207 -10.85 -17.23 -6.47
CA SER A 207 -10.19 -18.29 -7.23
C SER A 207 -11.16 -19.17 -8.01
N ASP A 208 -12.40 -19.31 -7.54
CA ASP A 208 -13.39 -20.16 -8.20
C ASP A 208 -13.98 -19.45 -9.43
N GLN A 209 -14.11 -18.12 -9.35
CA GLN A 209 -14.68 -17.30 -10.43
C GLN A 209 -13.63 -16.67 -11.34
N LEU A 210 -12.34 -16.78 -10.98
CA LEU A 210 -11.21 -16.19 -11.68
C LEU A 210 -11.36 -14.67 -11.93
N LYS A 211 -11.97 -13.97 -10.97
CA LYS A 211 -12.22 -12.52 -11.03
C LYS A 211 -12.30 -11.91 -9.63
N SER A 212 -12.18 -10.60 -9.53
CA SER A 212 -12.39 -9.90 -8.27
C SER A 212 -13.87 -9.84 -7.89
N ASP A 213 -14.15 -10.04 -6.61
CA ASP A 213 -15.44 -9.74 -6.00
C ASP A 213 -15.55 -8.22 -5.75
N PRO A 214 -16.49 -7.51 -6.41
CA PRO A 214 -16.65 -6.08 -6.23
C PRO A 214 -16.90 -5.66 -4.77
N GLN A 215 -17.59 -6.50 -3.99
CA GLN A 215 -17.88 -6.18 -2.60
C GLN A 215 -16.62 -6.26 -1.72
N LYS A 216 -15.73 -7.23 -1.98
CA LYS A 216 -14.43 -7.30 -1.31
C LYS A 216 -13.50 -6.16 -1.74
N LEU A 217 -13.55 -5.73 -3.01
CA LEU A 217 -12.84 -4.52 -3.45
C LEU A 217 -13.32 -3.30 -2.65
N LEU A 218 -14.63 -3.11 -2.52
CA LEU A 218 -15.19 -2.01 -1.73
C LEU A 218 -14.76 -2.07 -0.26
N GLU A 219 -14.75 -3.26 0.34
CA GLU A 219 -14.29 -3.48 1.71
C GLU A 219 -12.82 -3.08 1.89
N PHE A 220 -11.95 -3.56 0.99
CA PHE A 220 -10.54 -3.19 0.99
C PHE A 220 -10.34 -1.68 0.87
N TRP A 221 -10.98 -1.04 -0.11
CA TRP A 221 -10.81 0.39 -0.34
C TRP A 221 -11.36 1.25 0.80
N ARG A 222 -12.43 0.81 1.46
CA ARG A 222 -12.95 1.48 2.66
C ARG A 222 -11.95 1.41 3.81
N TRP A 223 -11.37 0.24 4.05
CA TRP A 223 -10.32 0.07 5.06
C TRP A 223 -9.09 0.93 4.71
N TRP A 224 -8.65 0.91 3.46
CA TRP A 224 -7.49 1.66 3.01
C TRP A 224 -7.68 3.17 3.21
N LEU A 225 -8.84 3.70 2.80
CA LEU A 225 -9.17 5.12 2.91
C LEU A 225 -9.38 5.58 4.36
N LYS A 226 -9.97 4.75 5.23
CA LYS A 226 -10.33 5.15 6.60
C LYS A 226 -9.26 4.85 7.64
N ASP A 227 -8.63 3.68 7.54
CA ASP A 227 -7.79 3.14 8.60
C ASP A 227 -6.32 3.17 8.19
N ALA A 228 -5.99 2.69 6.98
CA ALA A 228 -4.60 2.57 6.55
C ALA A 228 -3.90 3.94 6.40
N ILE A 229 -4.57 4.92 5.79
CA ILE A 229 -4.02 6.28 5.63
C ILE A 229 -3.75 6.94 6.99
N THR A 230 -4.71 6.89 7.91
CA THR A 230 -4.54 7.46 9.25
C THR A 230 -3.45 6.73 10.04
N ALA A 231 -3.38 5.40 9.95
CA ALA A 231 -2.30 4.64 10.56
C ALA A 231 -0.93 5.03 9.99
N ALA A 232 -0.80 5.15 8.66
CA ALA A 232 0.43 5.56 8.01
C ALA A 232 0.90 6.96 8.44
N TRP A 233 -0.04 7.90 8.57
CA TRP A 233 0.24 9.25 9.08
C TRP A 233 0.79 9.21 10.51
N ASN A 234 0.21 8.38 11.38
CA ASN A 234 0.69 8.24 12.76
C ASN A 234 2.08 7.57 12.83
N CYS A 235 2.38 6.64 11.92
CA CYS A 235 3.68 5.97 11.84
C CYS A 235 4.82 6.86 11.33
N MET A 236 4.49 7.88 10.55
CA MET A 236 5.45 8.88 10.13
C MET A 236 6.02 9.66 11.32
N GLU A 237 5.16 10.02 12.27
CA GLU A 237 5.49 10.85 13.45
C GLU A 237 6.04 10.03 14.64
N ALA A 238 5.60 8.78 14.77
CA ALA A 238 6.12 7.86 15.78
C ALA A 238 7.45 7.25 15.28
N ASN A 239 8.58 7.83 15.69
CA ASN A 239 9.90 7.40 15.24
C ASN A 239 10.27 5.93 15.55
N ASP A 240 9.54 5.22 16.42
CA ASP A 240 9.94 3.89 16.88
C ASP A 240 8.87 2.78 16.90
N ASP A 241 7.55 3.06 16.90
CA ASP A 241 6.52 2.02 17.10
C ASP A 241 5.35 2.08 16.09
N CYS A 242 5.53 1.37 14.98
CA CYS A 242 4.56 0.84 14.00
C CYS A 242 5.16 -0.46 13.42
#